data_AF-A0A0S1WE34-F1
#
_entry.id   AF-A0A0S1WE34-F1
#
_cell.length_a   1.000
_cell.length_b   1.000
_cell.length_c   1.000
_cell.angle_alpha   90.00
_cell.angle_beta   90.00
_cell.angle_gamma   90.00
#
_symmetry.space_group_name_H-M   'P 1'
#
loop_
_entity.id
_entity.type
_entity.pdbx_description
1 polymer ?
#
loop_
_entity_poly.entity_id
_entity_poly.type
_entity_poly.pdbx_seq_one_letter_code
_entity_poly.pdbx_strand_id
1 'polypeptide(L)'
;LLLIDLGLLARANRNQLTALISLDALMIGTGAVATLTGGATDVTSGDALVILGAEADRLFWWGVSTALLLVLLYFLFGTLTDQAKALGSEVGAKFAQLRNLIVVVWLVYPVWWLIGTEGLGGIFGLGVETALFAVLDL
;
A
#
# COMPACT_ATOMS: atom_id res chain seq x y z
N LEU A 1 5.27 -5.14 -9.01
CA LEU A 1 6.53 -5.27 -9.78
C LEU A 1 7.72 -4.60 -9.10
N LEU A 2 7.58 -3.36 -8.60
CA LEU A 2 8.64 -2.63 -7.87
C LEU A 2 9.31 -3.45 -6.74
N LEU A 3 8.53 -4.25 -6.00
CA LEU A 3 9.06 -5.11 -4.93
C LEU A 3 9.92 -6.27 -5.43
N ILE A 4 9.66 -6.74 -6.66
CA ILE A 4 10.50 -7.77 -7.30
C ILE A 4 11.84 -7.15 -7.65
N ASP A 5 11.88 -5.95 -8.22
CA ASP A 5 13.13 -5.25 -8.55
C ASP A 5 13.98 -5.02 -7.29
N LEU A 6 13.35 -4.50 -6.23
CA LEU A 6 14.02 -4.26 -4.96
C LEU A 6 14.47 -5.58 -4.30
N GLY A 7 13.63 -6.62 -4.33
CA GLY A 7 13.96 -7.94 -3.82
C GLY A 7 15.13 -8.58 -4.56
N LEU A 8 15.15 -8.52 -5.89
CA LEU A 8 16.24 -9.04 -6.71
C LEU A 8 17.55 -8.29 -6.46
N LEU A 9 17.50 -6.97 -6.25
CA LEU A 9 18.68 -6.17 -5.86
C LEU A 9 19.29 -6.65 -4.54
N ALA A 10 18.46 -7.08 -3.58
CA ALA A 10 18.90 -7.67 -2.30
C ALA A 10 19.17 -9.18 -2.37
N ARG A 11 19.07 -9.82 -3.55
CA ARG A 11 19.10 -11.28 -3.73
C ARG A 11 18.08 -12.04 -2.85
N ALA A 12 16.89 -11.48 -2.72
CA ALA A 12 15.78 -12.10 -2.02
C ALA A 12 15.47 -13.50 -2.58
N ASN A 13 15.24 -14.46 -1.70
CA ASN A 13 14.86 -15.81 -2.10
C ASN A 13 13.37 -15.88 -2.50
N ARG A 14 12.96 -17.01 -3.09
CA ARG A 14 11.59 -17.21 -3.58
C ARG A 14 10.52 -17.03 -2.51
N ASN A 15 10.77 -17.48 -1.27
CA ASN A 15 9.79 -17.34 -0.19
C ASN A 15 9.61 -15.87 0.20
N GLN A 16 10.70 -15.10 0.21
CA GLN A 16 10.67 -13.67 0.51
C GLN A 16 9.97 -12.88 -0.60
N LEU A 17 10.24 -13.20 -1.87
CA LEU A 17 9.54 -12.61 -3.01
C LEU A 17 8.05 -12.96 -3.00
N THR A 18 7.68 -14.22 -2.77
CA THR A 18 6.28 -14.64 -2.67
C THR A 18 5.58 -13.93 -1.49
N ALA A 19 6.23 -13.79 -0.35
CA ALA A 19 5.66 -13.07 0.79
C ALA A 19 5.38 -11.60 0.43
N LEU A 20 6.33 -10.91 -0.21
CA LEU A 20 6.17 -9.52 -0.64
C LEU A 20 5.05 -9.35 -1.65
N ILE A 21 5.02 -10.21 -2.68
CA ILE A 21 3.97 -10.17 -3.72
C ILE A 21 2.59 -10.45 -3.11
N SER A 22 2.48 -11.42 -2.21
CA SER A 22 1.21 -11.75 -1.56
C SER A 22 0.73 -10.62 -0.64
N LEU A 23 1.63 -10.01 0.14
CA LEU A 23 1.29 -8.86 0.99
C LEU A 23 0.82 -7.67 0.14
N ASP A 24 1.53 -7.39 -0.96
CA ASP A 24 1.18 -6.32 -1.91
C ASP A 24 -0.18 -6.57 -2.56
N ALA A 25 -0.42 -7.78 -3.07
CA ALA A 25 -1.69 -8.15 -3.69
C ALA A 25 -2.87 -8.08 -2.69
N LEU A 26 -2.67 -8.50 -1.44
CA LEU A 26 -3.68 -8.39 -0.38
C LEU A 26 -3.92 -6.92 0.00
N MET A 27 -2.88 -6.10 0.08
CA MET A 27 -2.98 -4.67 0.35
C MET A 27 -3.82 -3.97 -0.72
N ILE A 28 -3.52 -4.20 -2.00
CA ILE A 28 -4.28 -3.64 -3.12
C ILE A 28 -5.71 -4.19 -3.14
N GLY A 29 -5.90 -5.49 -2.94
CA GLY A 29 -7.22 -6.12 -2.92
C GLY A 29 -8.12 -5.56 -1.82
N THR A 30 -7.61 -5.41 -0.61
CA THR A 30 -8.36 -4.82 0.52
C THR A 30 -8.58 -3.32 0.34
N GLY A 31 -7.66 -2.59 -0.27
CA GLY A 31 -7.87 -1.17 -0.66
C GLY A 31 -8.94 -1.00 -1.75
N ALA A 32 -9.02 -1.93 -2.70
CA ALA A 32 -10.08 -1.94 -3.70
C ALA A 32 -11.45 -2.22 -3.06
N VAL A 33 -11.51 -3.17 -2.11
CA VAL A 33 -12.72 -3.40 -1.30
C VAL A 33 -13.12 -2.12 -0.57
N ALA A 34 -12.19 -1.46 0.13
CA ALA A 34 -12.44 -0.17 0.80
C ALA A 34 -13.02 0.88 -0.15
N THR A 35 -12.53 0.95 -1.39
CA THR A 35 -13.00 1.93 -2.37
C THR A 35 -14.39 1.60 -2.92
N LEU A 36 -14.72 0.32 -3.09
CA LEU A 36 -15.96 -0.13 -3.71
C LEU A 36 -17.14 -0.26 -2.72
N THR A 37 -16.90 -0.38 -1.41
CA THR A 37 -17.96 -0.51 -0.39
C THR A 37 -18.89 0.71 -0.26
N GLY A 38 -18.62 1.83 -0.95
CA GLY A 38 -19.36 3.11 -0.81
C GLY A 38 -20.66 3.25 -1.61
N GLY A 39 -21.05 2.27 -2.43
CA GLY A 39 -22.26 2.36 -3.25
C GLY A 39 -23.58 2.10 -2.52
N ALA A 40 -23.53 1.46 -1.34
CA ALA A 40 -24.70 1.01 -0.61
C ALA A 40 -24.87 1.79 0.69
N THR A 41 -25.80 2.75 0.73
CA THR A 41 -26.08 3.57 1.93
C THR A 41 -26.84 2.83 3.03
N ASP A 42 -27.11 1.53 2.85
CA ASP A 42 -28.01 0.78 3.73
C ASP A 42 -27.48 -0.63 4.01
N VAL A 43 -27.43 -1.01 5.30
CA VAL A 43 -27.05 -2.37 5.77
C VAL A 43 -28.09 -3.40 5.31
N THR A 44 -29.29 -2.94 4.92
CA THR A 44 -30.36 -3.80 4.38
C THR A 44 -30.20 -4.17 2.91
N SER A 45 -29.18 -3.64 2.21
CA SER A 45 -28.96 -3.84 0.77
C SER A 45 -28.53 -5.27 0.38
N GLY A 46 -28.19 -6.13 1.35
CA GLY A 46 -27.78 -7.51 1.09
C GLY A 46 -26.42 -7.64 0.39
N ASP A 47 -25.66 -6.54 0.29
CA ASP A 47 -24.31 -6.54 -0.26
C ASP A 47 -23.36 -7.20 0.74
N ALA A 48 -22.71 -8.29 0.32
CA ALA A 48 -21.83 -9.09 1.17
C ALA A 48 -20.60 -8.32 1.67
N LEU A 49 -20.32 -7.14 1.09
CA LEU A 49 -19.23 -6.26 1.50
C LEU A 49 -19.61 -5.27 2.63
N VAL A 50 -20.89 -5.13 2.98
CA VAL A 50 -21.36 -4.20 4.02
C VAL A 50 -21.71 -4.97 5.30
N ILE A 51 -20.91 -4.77 6.36
CA ILE A 51 -21.02 -5.46 7.65
C ILE A 51 -21.31 -4.46 8.77
N LEU A 52 -20.67 -3.29 8.76
CA LEU A 52 -20.75 -2.26 9.81
C LEU A 52 -21.45 -0.97 9.32
N GLY A 53 -21.77 -0.90 8.03
CA GLY A 53 -22.27 0.29 7.34
C GLY A 53 -21.18 0.88 6.44
N ALA A 54 -21.57 1.42 5.27
CA ALA A 54 -20.62 1.75 4.20
C ALA A 54 -19.41 2.56 4.67
N GLU A 55 -19.60 3.67 5.36
CA GLU A 55 -18.49 4.52 5.83
C GLU A 55 -17.55 3.80 6.81
N ALA A 56 -18.11 3.03 7.74
CA ALA A 56 -17.35 2.26 8.72
C ALA A 56 -16.56 1.12 8.06
N ASP A 57 -17.17 0.42 7.10
CA ASP A 57 -16.52 -0.66 6.36
C ASP A 57 -15.40 -0.14 5.45
N ARG A 58 -15.60 1.01 4.79
CA ARG A 58 -14.55 1.69 4.02
C ARG A 58 -13.32 1.94 4.89
N LEU A 59 -13.52 2.50 6.09
CA LEU A 59 -12.41 2.80 7.00
C LEU A 59 -11.77 1.55 7.58
N PHE A 60 -12.56 0.51 7.86
CA PHE A 60 -12.06 -0.78 8.31
C PHE A 60 -11.14 -1.41 7.26
N TRP A 61 -11.60 -1.51 6.01
CA TRP A 61 -10.82 -2.10 4.92
C TRP A 61 -9.59 -1.26 4.54
N TRP A 62 -9.70 0.07 4.59
CA TRP A 62 -8.55 0.97 4.50
C TRP A 62 -7.52 0.67 5.61
N GLY A 63 -7.98 0.43 6.84
CA GLY A 63 -7.12 0.09 7.97
C GLY A 63 -6.43 -1.26 7.79
N VAL A 64 -7.14 -2.27 7.27
CA VAL A 64 -6.56 -3.58 6.94
C VAL A 64 -5.49 -3.43 5.84
N SER A 65 -5.79 -2.70 4.76
CA SER A 65 -4.85 -2.43 3.67
C SER A 65 -3.59 -1.72 4.20
N THR A 66 -3.77 -0.69 5.04
CA THR A 66 -2.68 0.05 5.66
C THR A 66 -1.86 -0.83 6.61
N ALA A 67 -2.48 -1.73 7.37
CA ALA A 67 -1.75 -2.68 8.22
C ALA A 67 -0.87 -3.63 7.38
N LEU A 68 -1.38 -4.13 6.24
CA LEU A 68 -0.62 -4.95 5.31
C LEU A 68 0.57 -4.17 4.72
N LEU A 69 0.39 -2.90 4.38
CA LEU A 69 1.47 -2.01 3.98
C LEU A 69 2.55 -1.94 5.08
N LEU A 70 2.18 -1.71 6.34
CA LEU A 70 3.15 -1.61 7.44
C LEU A 70 3.92 -2.91 7.66
N VAL A 71 3.27 -4.07 7.55
CA VAL A 71 3.93 -5.39 7.60
C VAL A 71 4.91 -5.56 6.44
N LEU A 72 4.53 -5.13 5.24
CA LEU A 72 5.39 -5.13 4.07
C LEU A 72 6.63 -4.23 4.28
N LEU A 73 6.43 -3.00 4.76
CA LEU A 73 7.53 -2.07 5.04
C LEU A 73 8.48 -2.62 6.12
N TYR A 74 7.96 -3.27 7.16
CA TYR A 74 8.77 -3.95 8.18
C TYR A 74 9.70 -4.99 7.54
N PHE A 75 9.20 -5.78 6.59
CA PHE A 75 10.00 -6.77 5.88
C PHE A 75 11.12 -6.14 5.04
N LEU A 76 10.86 -4.98 4.42
CA LEU A 76 11.84 -4.22 3.64
C LEU A 76 12.98 -3.69 4.53
N PHE A 77 12.65 -3.10 5.68
CA PHE A 77 13.63 -2.51 6.59
C PHE A 77 14.42 -3.53 7.41
N GLY A 78 13.85 -4.70 7.70
CA GLY A 78 14.55 -5.81 8.35
C GLY A 78 15.28 -6.67 7.33
N THR A 79 14.67 -7.81 7.02
CA THR A 79 15.25 -8.94 6.28
C THR A 79 15.97 -8.55 4.98
N LEU A 80 15.39 -7.68 4.15
CA LEU A 80 16.00 -7.32 2.86
C LEU A 80 17.15 -6.31 2.99
N THR A 81 17.06 -5.40 3.97
CA THR A 81 18.12 -4.42 4.21
C THR A 81 19.40 -5.11 4.68
N ASP A 82 19.29 -6.11 5.55
CA ASP A 82 20.44 -6.86 6.04
C ASP A 82 21.07 -7.71 4.92
N GLN A 83 20.26 -8.32 4.07
CA GLN A 83 20.75 -9.03 2.89
C GLN A 83 21.47 -8.10 1.92
N ALA A 84 20.91 -6.93 1.59
CA ALA A 84 21.54 -5.99 0.69
C ALA A 84 22.89 -5.48 1.21
N LYS A 85 23.01 -5.22 2.52
CA LYS A 85 24.27 -4.82 3.16
C LYS A 85 25.33 -5.93 3.09
N ALA A 86 24.92 -7.19 3.19
CA ALA A 86 25.84 -8.34 3.09
C ALA A 86 26.42 -8.53 1.67
N LEU A 87 25.80 -7.95 0.64
CA LEU A 87 26.27 -8.00 -0.74
C LEU A 87 27.35 -6.96 -1.06
N GLY A 88 27.56 -5.98 -0.18
CA GLY A 88 28.56 -4.93 -0.33
C GLY A 88 28.00 -3.53 -0.10
N SER A 89 28.89 -2.56 0.12
CA SER A 89 28.53 -1.18 0.45
C SER A 89 27.75 -0.48 -0.66
N GLU A 90 28.11 -0.69 -1.93
CA GLU A 90 27.44 -0.09 -3.08
C GLU A 90 26.01 -0.61 -3.25
N VAL A 91 25.82 -1.93 -3.24
CA VAL A 91 24.49 -2.56 -3.33
C VAL A 91 23.62 -2.15 -2.15
N GLY A 92 24.17 -2.18 -0.93
CA GLY A 92 23.47 -1.73 0.27
C GLY A 92 23.02 -0.27 0.20
N ALA A 93 23.87 0.62 -0.34
CA ALA A 93 23.52 2.03 -0.51
C ALA A 93 22.42 2.23 -1.56
N LYS A 94 22.50 1.55 -2.71
CA LYS A 94 21.46 1.60 -3.75
C LYS A 94 20.13 1.04 -3.27
N PHE A 95 20.16 -0.09 -2.56
CA PHE A 95 18.97 -0.66 -1.96
C PHE A 95 18.34 0.30 -0.94
N ALA A 96 19.14 0.90 -0.06
CA ALA A 96 18.63 1.86 0.93
C ALA A 96 17.99 3.09 0.27
N GLN A 97 18.58 3.60 -0.81
CA GLN A 97 18.04 4.71 -1.59
C GLN A 97 16.66 4.36 -2.17
N LEU A 98 16.55 3.24 -2.89
CA LEU A 98 15.30 2.82 -3.54
C LEU A 98 14.22 2.44 -2.51
N ARG A 99 14.60 1.72 -1.45
CA ARG A 99 13.70 1.39 -0.34
C ARG A 99 13.12 2.66 0.29
N ASN A 100 13.96 3.66 0.58
CA ASN A 100 13.50 4.90 1.20
C ASN A 100 12.56 5.68 0.27
N LEU A 101 12.84 5.72 -1.03
CA LEU A 101 11.95 6.31 -2.03
C LEU A 101 10.57 5.64 -2.00
N ILE A 102 10.55 4.30 -2.13
CA ILE A 102 9.31 3.51 -2.11
C ILE A 102 8.53 3.77 -0.81
N VAL A 103 9.20 3.74 0.34
CA VAL A 103 8.55 3.96 1.65
C VAL A 103 7.89 5.33 1.72
N VAL A 104 8.60 6.39 1.35
CA VAL A 104 8.07 7.75 1.39
C VAL A 104 6.87 7.88 0.47
N VAL A 105 7.00 7.44 -0.78
CA VAL A 105 5.93 7.54 -1.78
C VAL A 105 4.72 6.70 -1.37
N TRP A 106 4.92 5.45 -0.97
CA TRP A 106 3.84 4.51 -0.64
C TRP A 106 3.06 4.91 0.61
N LEU A 107 3.70 5.55 1.60
CA LEU A 107 3.00 6.05 2.77
C LEU A 107 2.09 7.25 2.48
N VAL A 108 2.29 7.95 1.36
CA VAL A 108 1.40 9.05 0.95
C VAL A 108 0.06 8.49 0.45
N TYR A 109 0.03 7.38 -0.29
CA TYR A 109 -1.21 6.81 -0.85
C TYR A 109 -2.34 6.60 0.17
N PRO A 110 -2.16 5.89 1.29
CA PRO A 110 -3.25 5.66 2.23
C PRO A 110 -3.72 6.97 2.90
N VAL A 111 -2.81 7.92 3.12
CA VAL A 111 -3.16 9.24 3.69
C VAL A 111 -3.94 10.07 2.68
N TRP A 112 -3.48 10.09 1.43
CA TRP A 112 -4.11 10.84 0.35
C TRP A 112 -5.49 10.31 0.04
N TRP A 113 -5.65 8.98 -0.08
CA TRP A 113 -6.95 8.33 -0.20
C TRP A 113 -7.89 8.69 0.96
N LEU A 114 -7.38 8.71 2.20
CA LEU A 114 -8.20 8.98 3.40
C LEU A 114 -8.77 10.41 3.40
N ILE A 115 -8.02 11.39 2.89
CA ILE A 115 -8.46 12.79 2.81
C ILE A 115 -9.06 13.17 1.44
N GLY A 116 -8.96 12.24 0.49
CA GLY A 116 -9.47 12.33 -0.87
C GLY A 116 -10.97 12.09 -0.97
N THR A 117 -11.45 12.03 -2.20
CA THR A 117 -12.87 11.87 -2.52
C THR A 117 -13.41 10.49 -2.14
N GLU A 118 -12.54 9.49 -2.04
CA GLU A 118 -12.86 8.14 -1.60
C GLU A 118 -12.90 8.01 -0.07
N GLY A 119 -12.20 8.87 0.66
CA GLY A 119 -12.09 8.78 2.11
C GLY A 119 -13.16 9.58 2.86
N LEU A 120 -12.72 10.48 3.74
CA LEU A 120 -13.53 11.23 4.70
C LEU A 120 -14.20 12.48 4.10
N GLY A 121 -14.57 12.43 2.81
CA GLY A 121 -15.42 13.45 2.20
C GLY A 121 -14.72 14.49 1.32
N GLY A 122 -13.55 14.16 0.73
CA GLY A 122 -12.96 14.97 -0.34
C GLY A 122 -12.54 16.37 0.11
N ILE A 123 -11.59 16.45 1.06
CA ILE A 123 -11.00 17.74 1.48
C ILE A 123 -10.45 18.48 0.25
N PHE A 124 -9.97 17.74 -0.74
CA PHE A 124 -9.56 18.22 -2.05
C PHE A 124 -10.54 17.74 -3.12
N GLY A 125 -10.75 18.57 -4.15
CA GLY A 125 -11.53 18.17 -5.32
C GLY A 125 -10.78 17.13 -6.17
N LEU A 126 -11.53 16.31 -6.91
CA LEU A 126 -11.01 15.21 -7.73
C LEU A 126 -9.82 15.60 -8.63
N GLY A 127 -9.80 16.83 -9.17
CA GLY A 127 -8.68 17.31 -9.99
C GLY A 127 -7.35 17.41 -9.24
N VAL A 128 -7.37 17.90 -7.99
CA VAL A 128 -6.17 18.00 -7.14
C VAL A 128 -5.74 16.61 -6.69
N GLU A 129 -6.71 15.77 -6.33
CA GLU A 129 -6.46 14.39 -5.96
C GLU A 129 -5.76 13.60 -7.07
N THR A 130 -6.30 13.67 -8.29
CA THR A 130 -5.73 13.02 -9.48
C THR A 130 -4.33 13.54 -9.78
N ALA A 131 -4.10 14.85 -9.64
CA ALA A 131 -2.80 15.44 -9.89
C ALA A 131 -1.73 14.93 -8.92
N LEU A 132 -2.05 14.74 -7.63
CA LEU A 132 -1.07 14.17 -6.69
C LEU A 132 -0.80 12.70 -6.99
N PHE A 133 -1.83 11.89 -7.26
CA PHE A 133 -1.61 10.49 -7.65
C PHE A 133 -0.70 10.39 -8.88
N ALA A 134 -0.93 11.23 -9.89
CA ALA A 134 -0.06 11.29 -11.07
C ALA A 134 1.40 11.68 -10.74
N VAL A 135 1.62 12.56 -9.75
CA VAL A 135 2.98 12.92 -9.29
C VAL A 135 3.63 11.79 -8.50
N LEU A 136 2.87 11.04 -7.69
CA LEU A 136 3.38 9.91 -6.93
C LEU A 136 3.73 8.71 -7.80
N ASP A 137 2.99 8.51 -8.89
CA ASP A 137 3.17 7.40 -9.82
C ASP A 137 4.41 7.56 -10.74
N LEU A 138 4.90 8.79 -10.94
CA LEU A 138 6.04 9.14 -11.81
C LEU A 138 7.39 9.10 -11.08
#